data_AF-A0A232M015-F1
#
_entry.id   AF-A0A232M015-F1
#
_cell.length_a   1.000
_cell.length_b   1.000
_cell.length_c   1.000
_cell.angle_alpha   90.00
_cell.angle_beta   90.00
_cell.angle_gamma   90.00
#
_symmetry.space_group_name_H-M   'P 1'
#
loop_
_entity.id
_entity.type
_entity.pdbx_description
1 polymer ?
#
loop_
_entity_poly.entity_id
_entity_poly.type
_entity_poly.pdbx_seq_one_letter_code
_entity_poly.pdbx_strand_id
1 'polypeptide(L)'
;DIKILQLSLRSADLCIESGTLDLSLKILERAAVRVERLEIFSGDDDVPIGRTLSAKYYMLRTLLAWHQTRPDLAEHMLCMIPEEAINNDLQLASELADLCYNVGQQAFSKGQFDLAAKWLEKAAKHNSRSLNAGDENSPNVKLRLIILHMTVRAYLEQNSGESRTKSLQTLEILISYYPNELAVLILWLEVMMKQGNPDHRIFYNRLETLVHVIELTDTNIKIILSYIQKLQEWSIEMCVRTLEQLLLRMPVLSDNEQWIDRLFVISIRLSTSSGVADSLSLLDAVATHLYDYLMKPLSQTTANASLIVRLGINP
;
A
#
# COMPACT_ATOMS: atom_id res chain seq x y z
N ASP A 1 42.19 0.48 -13.12
CA ASP A 1 41.36 -0.24 -12.13
C ASP A 1 39.87 0.11 -12.15
N ILE A 2 39.49 1.39 -12.15
CA ILE A 2 38.08 1.86 -12.15
C ILE A 2 37.22 1.19 -13.24
N LYS A 3 37.63 1.21 -14.52
CA LYS A 3 36.88 0.58 -15.62
C LYS A 3 36.68 -0.93 -15.46
N ILE A 4 37.69 -1.62 -14.93
CA ILE A 4 37.63 -3.07 -14.69
C ILE A 4 36.66 -3.37 -13.55
N LEU A 5 36.67 -2.54 -12.50
CA LEU A 5 35.71 -2.65 -11.42
C LEU A 5 34.28 -2.41 -11.92
N GLN A 6 34.02 -1.33 -12.67
CA GLN A 6 32.71 -1.08 -13.29
C GLN A 6 32.20 -2.25 -14.13
N LEU A 7 33.06 -2.82 -14.99
CA LEU A 7 32.71 -3.98 -15.79
C LEU A 7 32.41 -5.21 -14.92
N SER A 8 33.21 -5.43 -13.87
CA SER A 8 32.99 -6.51 -12.90
C SER A 8 31.65 -6.36 -12.19
N LEU A 9 31.31 -5.16 -11.70
CA LEU A 9 30.05 -4.90 -11.01
C LEU A 9 28.86 -5.13 -11.94
N ARG A 10 28.90 -4.60 -13.16
CA ARG A 10 27.85 -4.83 -14.16
C ARG A 10 27.69 -6.32 -14.52
N SER A 11 28.80 -7.04 -14.63
CA SER A 11 28.78 -8.48 -14.93
C SER A 11 28.20 -9.28 -13.77
N ALA A 12 28.54 -8.92 -12.52
CA ALA A 12 27.99 -9.54 -11.33
C ALA A 12 26.48 -9.30 -11.21
N ASP A 13 26.04 -8.08 -11.46
CA ASP A 13 24.61 -7.70 -11.46
C ASP A 13 23.79 -8.57 -12.42
N LEU A 14 24.23 -8.68 -13.68
CA LEU A 14 23.62 -9.58 -14.68
C LEU A 14 23.63 -11.06 -14.24
N CYS A 15 24.66 -11.49 -13.51
CA CYS A 15 24.72 -12.85 -12.98
C CYS A 15 23.68 -13.06 -11.87
N ILE A 16 23.45 -12.06 -11.01
CA ILE A 16 22.40 -12.11 -9.98
C ILE A 16 21.02 -12.15 -10.63
N GLU A 17 20.75 -11.27 -11.59
CA GLU A 17 19.49 -11.22 -12.33
C GLU A 17 19.17 -12.54 -13.05
N SER A 18 20.20 -13.19 -13.63
CA SER A 18 20.07 -14.49 -14.29
C SER A 18 20.07 -15.69 -13.33
N GLY A 19 20.21 -15.48 -12.03
CA GLY A 19 20.25 -16.53 -11.01
C GLY A 19 21.56 -17.33 -10.96
N THR A 20 22.61 -16.90 -11.67
CA THR A 20 23.94 -17.54 -11.66
C THR A 20 24.80 -17.06 -10.47
N LEU A 21 24.30 -17.30 -9.25
CA LEU A 21 24.85 -16.73 -8.01
C LEU A 21 26.31 -17.09 -7.76
N ASP A 22 26.75 -18.31 -8.11
CA ASP A 22 28.15 -18.74 -7.94
C ASP A 22 29.12 -17.96 -8.81
N LEU A 23 28.70 -17.61 -10.02
CA LEU A 23 29.51 -16.80 -10.93
C LEU A 23 29.58 -15.35 -10.43
N SER A 24 28.44 -14.80 -9.99
CA SER A 24 28.42 -13.48 -9.36
C SER A 24 29.34 -13.43 -8.15
N LEU A 25 29.35 -14.46 -7.30
CA LEU A 25 30.22 -14.52 -6.12
C LEU A 25 31.69 -14.43 -6.52
N LYS A 26 32.14 -15.26 -7.48
CA LYS A 26 33.53 -15.25 -7.97
C LYS A 26 33.94 -13.91 -8.57
N ILE A 27 33.03 -13.25 -9.30
CA ILE A 27 33.28 -11.93 -9.86
C ILE A 27 33.45 -10.91 -8.74
N LEU A 28 32.55 -10.91 -7.74
CA LEU A 28 32.59 -9.97 -6.63
C LEU A 28 33.79 -10.21 -5.69
N GLU A 29 34.21 -11.45 -5.46
CA GLU A 29 35.45 -11.75 -4.72
C GLU A 29 36.69 -11.15 -5.39
N ARG A 30 36.75 -11.18 -6.73
CA ARG A 30 37.83 -10.52 -7.49
C ARG A 30 37.69 -8.99 -7.51
N ALA A 31 36.47 -8.48 -7.41
CA ALA A 31 36.19 -7.06 -7.33
C ALA A 31 36.61 -6.49 -5.96
N ALA A 32 36.48 -7.27 -4.88
CA ALA A 32 36.85 -6.86 -3.51
C ALA A 32 38.28 -6.31 -3.43
N VAL A 33 39.26 -7.01 -4.00
CA VAL A 33 40.67 -6.58 -4.04
C VAL A 33 40.86 -5.21 -4.70
N ARG A 34 39.99 -4.85 -5.65
CA ARG A 34 40.03 -3.55 -6.32
C ARG A 34 39.34 -2.46 -5.51
N VAL A 35 38.25 -2.80 -4.82
CA VAL A 35 37.57 -1.89 -3.89
C VAL A 35 38.51 -1.50 -2.74
N GLU A 36 39.16 -2.48 -2.11
CA GLU A 36 40.15 -2.23 -1.04
C GLU A 36 41.28 -1.29 -1.51
N ARG A 37 41.79 -1.49 -2.74
CA ARG A 37 42.80 -0.60 -3.31
C ARG A 37 42.27 0.82 -3.53
N LEU A 38 41.03 0.96 -4.02
CA LEU A 38 40.44 2.29 -4.23
C LEU A 38 40.19 3.03 -2.92
N GLU A 39 39.88 2.31 -1.84
CA GLU A 39 39.73 2.90 -0.50
C GLU A 39 41.05 3.36 0.12
N ILE A 40 42.17 2.72 -0.24
CA ILE A 40 43.51 3.05 0.28
C ILE A 40 44.21 4.15 -0.54
N PHE A 41 44.03 4.17 -1.87
CA PHE A 41 44.87 4.96 -2.79
C PHE A 41 44.18 6.18 -3.43
N SER A 42 42.97 6.54 -2.99
CA SER A 42 42.24 7.66 -3.60
C SER A 42 42.97 8.99 -3.38
N GLY A 43 43.62 9.53 -4.42
CA GLY A 43 44.02 10.93 -4.49
C GLY A 43 42.78 11.85 -4.55
N ASP A 44 42.91 13.11 -4.12
CA ASP A 44 41.79 14.03 -3.85
C ASP A 44 40.76 14.16 -4.99
N ASP A 45 41.15 13.96 -6.25
CA ASP A 45 40.26 14.09 -7.42
C ASP A 45 39.41 12.83 -7.72
N ASP A 46 39.89 11.62 -7.37
CA ASP A 46 39.23 10.34 -7.71
C ASP A 46 38.37 9.77 -6.56
N VAL A 47 38.45 10.38 -5.38
CA VAL A 47 37.73 9.93 -4.17
C VAL A 47 36.21 9.79 -4.36
N PRO A 48 35.50 10.70 -5.06
CA PRO A 48 34.06 10.58 -5.25
C PRO A 48 33.67 9.32 -6.04
N ILE A 49 34.38 9.04 -7.14
CA ILE A 49 34.11 7.89 -8.02
C ILE A 49 34.43 6.58 -7.29
N GLY A 50 35.53 6.54 -6.54
CA GLY A 50 35.91 5.38 -5.72
C GLY A 50 34.83 5.01 -4.71
N ARG A 51 34.30 6.00 -3.98
CA ARG A 51 33.22 5.80 -2.99
C ARG A 51 31.93 5.29 -3.63
N THR A 52 31.51 5.86 -4.76
CA THR A 52 30.31 5.38 -5.48
C THR A 52 30.48 3.93 -5.94
N LEU A 53 31.65 3.55 -6.44
CA LEU A 53 31.91 2.16 -6.84
C LEU A 53 31.99 1.19 -5.67
N SER A 54 32.56 1.62 -4.53
CA SER A 54 32.55 0.83 -3.29
C SER A 54 31.11 0.61 -2.79
N ALA A 55 30.29 1.66 -2.79
CA ALA A 55 28.87 1.53 -2.44
C ALA A 55 28.13 0.54 -3.36
N LYS A 56 28.29 0.66 -4.69
CA LYS A 56 27.68 -0.27 -5.66
C LYS A 56 28.16 -1.71 -5.47
N TYR A 57 29.44 -1.90 -5.13
CA TYR A 57 29.95 -3.23 -4.76
C TYR A 57 29.22 -3.82 -3.55
N TYR A 58 29.11 -3.07 -2.46
CA TYR A 58 28.45 -3.55 -1.25
C TYR A 58 26.95 -3.77 -1.46
N MET A 59 26.27 -2.95 -2.26
CA MET A 59 24.88 -3.18 -2.67
C MET A 59 24.71 -4.54 -3.38
N LEU A 60 25.56 -4.85 -4.37
CA LEU A 60 25.53 -6.14 -5.06
C LEU A 60 25.85 -7.31 -4.12
N ARG A 61 26.77 -7.11 -3.15
CA ARG A 61 27.07 -8.12 -2.12
C ARG A 61 25.87 -8.36 -1.19
N THR A 62 25.15 -7.32 -0.81
CA THR A 62 23.91 -7.43 -0.02
C THR A 62 22.87 -8.24 -0.78
N LEU A 63 22.61 -7.90 -2.05
CA LEU A 63 21.62 -8.58 -2.87
C LEU A 63 21.99 -10.06 -3.09
N LEU A 64 23.27 -10.34 -3.41
CA LEU A 64 23.75 -11.71 -3.56
C LEU A 64 23.62 -12.53 -2.26
N ALA A 65 23.99 -11.95 -1.11
CA ALA A 65 23.88 -12.62 0.18
C ALA A 65 22.41 -12.95 0.53
N TRP A 66 21.49 -12.04 0.19
CA TRP A 66 20.05 -12.28 0.33
C TRP A 66 19.58 -13.47 -0.53
N HIS A 67 19.96 -13.51 -1.81
CA HIS A 67 19.62 -14.63 -2.71
C HIS A 67 20.26 -15.96 -2.28
N GLN A 68 21.40 -15.91 -1.60
CA GLN A 68 22.04 -17.07 -0.97
C GLN A 68 21.40 -17.47 0.37
N THR A 69 20.26 -16.90 0.74
CA THR A 69 19.53 -17.18 1.99
C THR A 69 20.33 -16.87 3.26
N ARG A 70 21.25 -15.89 3.20
CA ARG A 70 22.07 -15.40 4.32
C ARG A 70 21.69 -13.96 4.68
N PRO A 71 20.55 -13.76 5.37
CA PRO A 71 20.06 -12.41 5.70
C PRO A 71 20.99 -11.65 6.65
N ASP A 72 21.69 -12.37 7.53
CA ASP A 72 22.74 -11.88 8.42
C ASP A 72 23.91 -11.27 7.63
N LEU A 73 24.39 -11.98 6.60
CA LEU A 73 25.44 -11.46 5.73
C LEU A 73 24.95 -10.29 4.88
N ALA A 74 23.71 -10.35 4.39
CA ALA A 74 23.11 -9.25 3.63
C ALA A 74 23.08 -7.96 4.46
N GLU A 75 22.67 -8.06 5.73
CA GLU A 75 22.68 -6.94 6.67
C GLU A 75 24.09 -6.43 6.95
N HIS A 76 25.05 -7.33 7.18
CA HIS A 76 26.45 -6.94 7.36
C HIS A 76 27.00 -6.18 6.14
N MET A 77 26.76 -6.68 4.92
CA MET A 77 27.22 -6.03 3.69
C MET A 77 26.56 -4.66 3.47
N LEU A 78 25.29 -4.50 3.88
CA LEU A 78 24.58 -3.23 3.78
C LEU A 78 25.24 -2.17 4.69
N CYS A 79 25.68 -2.56 5.89
CA CYS A 79 26.37 -1.68 6.83
C CYS A 79 27.74 -1.20 6.33
N MET A 80 28.34 -1.89 5.35
CA MET A 80 29.61 -1.49 4.75
C MET A 80 29.47 -0.41 3.67
N ILE A 81 28.23 -0.07 3.27
CA ILE A 81 28.00 0.98 2.28
C ILE A 81 28.39 2.35 2.87
N PRO A 82 29.32 3.10 2.22
CA PRO A 82 29.74 4.41 2.73
C PRO A 82 28.59 5.43 2.74
N GLU A 83 28.26 5.98 3.92
CA GLU A 83 27.17 6.96 4.04
C GLU A 83 27.43 8.24 3.23
N GLU A 84 28.69 8.67 3.09
CA GLU A 84 29.05 9.84 2.28
C GLU A 84 28.70 9.64 0.81
N ALA A 85 28.83 8.41 0.29
CA ALA A 85 28.46 8.11 -1.10
C ALA A 85 26.95 8.31 -1.29
N ILE A 86 26.15 7.81 -0.35
CA ILE A 86 24.68 7.92 -0.37
C ILE A 86 24.23 9.38 -0.20
N ASN A 87 24.91 10.16 0.62
CA ASN A 87 24.53 11.55 0.88
C ASN A 87 24.86 12.48 -0.29
N ASN A 88 25.89 12.15 -1.08
CA ASN A 88 26.33 12.97 -2.21
C ASN A 88 25.71 12.56 -3.56
N ASP A 89 25.07 11.39 -3.63
CA ASP A 89 24.50 10.83 -4.86
C ASP A 89 23.05 10.38 -4.64
N LEU A 90 22.11 11.20 -5.09
CA LEU A 90 20.67 10.94 -4.99
C LEU A 90 20.23 9.71 -5.79
N GLN A 91 20.89 9.42 -6.90
CA GLN A 91 20.60 8.23 -7.70
C GLN A 91 21.02 6.99 -6.92
N LEU A 92 22.19 7.01 -6.29
CA LEU A 92 22.64 5.90 -5.46
C LEU A 92 21.74 5.69 -4.23
N ALA A 93 21.24 6.76 -3.62
CA ALA A 93 20.24 6.68 -2.54
C ALA A 93 18.91 6.05 -3.02
N SER A 94 18.48 6.38 -4.24
CA SER A 94 17.30 5.77 -4.89
C SER A 94 17.53 4.28 -5.16
N GLU A 95 18.65 3.92 -5.80
CA GLU A 95 19.04 2.51 -6.06
C GLU A 95 19.10 1.69 -4.76
N LEU A 96 19.60 2.28 -3.66
CA LEU A 96 19.65 1.62 -2.35
C LEU A 96 18.26 1.46 -1.71
N ALA A 97 17.37 2.43 -1.91
CA ALA A 97 15.99 2.33 -1.46
C ALA A 97 15.25 1.20 -2.19
N ASP A 98 15.43 1.09 -3.51
CA ASP A 98 14.87 0.01 -4.33
C ASP A 98 15.38 -1.36 -3.90
N LEU A 99 16.70 -1.49 -3.67
CA LEU A 99 17.28 -2.74 -3.15
C LEU A 99 16.63 -3.15 -1.83
N CYS A 100 16.56 -2.22 -0.86
CA CYS A 100 15.97 -2.51 0.44
C CYS A 100 14.48 -2.85 0.33
N TYR A 101 13.74 -2.17 -0.54
CA TYR A 101 12.34 -2.46 -0.83
C TYR A 101 12.17 -3.87 -1.39
N ASN A 102 12.96 -4.24 -2.40
CA ASN A 102 12.89 -5.56 -3.04
C ASN A 102 13.19 -6.69 -2.04
N VAL A 103 14.20 -6.52 -1.18
CA VAL A 103 14.50 -7.48 -0.11
C VAL A 103 13.34 -7.55 0.89
N GLY A 104 12.79 -6.40 1.31
CA GLY A 104 11.65 -6.33 2.22
C GLY A 104 10.40 -6.98 1.67
N GLN A 105 10.08 -6.76 0.39
CA GLN A 105 8.96 -7.39 -0.31
C GLN A 105 9.13 -8.91 -0.39
N GLN A 106 10.33 -9.39 -0.73
CA GLN A 106 10.61 -10.83 -0.76
C GLN A 106 10.49 -11.46 0.63
N ALA A 107 10.99 -10.80 1.68
CA ALA A 107 10.83 -11.25 3.06
C ALA A 107 9.35 -11.31 3.46
N PHE A 108 8.56 -10.30 3.09
CA PHE A 108 7.12 -10.26 3.32
C PHE A 108 6.40 -11.43 2.66
N SER A 109 6.71 -11.72 1.39
CA SER A 109 6.13 -12.85 0.66
C SER A 109 6.44 -14.23 1.27
N LYS A 110 7.55 -14.33 2.02
CA LYS A 110 7.97 -15.54 2.76
C LYS A 110 7.37 -15.60 4.18
N GLY A 111 6.51 -14.65 4.56
CA GLY A 111 5.93 -14.56 5.91
C GLY A 111 6.93 -14.09 6.99
N GLN A 112 8.09 -13.59 6.60
CA GLN A 112 9.12 -13.10 7.53
C GLN A 112 8.86 -11.63 7.89
N PHE A 113 7.73 -11.35 8.54
CA PHE A 113 7.22 -9.98 8.72
C PHE A 113 8.14 -9.05 9.52
N ASP A 114 8.87 -9.56 10.52
CA ASP A 114 9.84 -8.77 11.29
C ASP A 114 11.02 -8.32 10.41
N LEU A 115 11.53 -9.24 9.59
CA LEU A 115 12.61 -8.95 8.66
C LEU A 115 12.13 -8.00 7.56
N ALA A 116 10.93 -8.23 7.03
CA ALA A 116 10.30 -7.36 6.05
C ALA A 116 10.22 -5.91 6.55
N ALA A 117 9.67 -5.69 7.76
CA ALA A 117 9.57 -4.35 8.32
C ALA A 117 10.95 -3.67 8.44
N LYS A 118 11.96 -4.38 8.96
CA LYS A 118 13.33 -3.83 9.08
C LYS A 118 13.91 -3.37 7.75
N TRP A 119 13.72 -4.15 6.67
CA TRP A 119 14.21 -3.77 5.35
C TRP A 119 13.40 -2.64 4.72
N LEU A 120 12.08 -2.62 4.94
CA LEU A 120 11.21 -1.55 4.44
C LEU A 120 11.44 -0.21 5.16
N GLU A 121 11.80 -0.22 6.46
CA GLU A 121 12.24 0.98 7.18
C GLU A 121 13.53 1.56 6.59
N LYS A 122 14.51 0.69 6.28
CA LYS A 122 15.74 1.09 5.59
C LYS A 122 15.43 1.67 4.21
N ALA A 123 14.53 1.04 3.46
CA ALA A 123 14.06 1.54 2.18
C ALA A 123 13.44 2.95 2.31
N ALA A 124 12.58 3.17 3.30
CA ALA A 124 11.95 4.47 3.56
C ALA A 124 12.98 5.56 3.92
N LYS A 125 13.98 5.22 4.75
CA LYS A 125 15.09 6.11 5.10
C LYS A 125 15.87 6.56 3.86
N HIS A 126 16.23 5.63 2.97
CA HIS A 126 17.00 5.94 1.76
C HIS A 126 16.16 6.66 0.70
N ASN A 127 14.89 6.27 0.54
CA ASN A 127 13.96 6.94 -0.36
C ASN A 127 13.78 8.41 0.04
N SER A 128 13.61 8.70 1.34
CA SER A 128 13.48 10.07 1.83
C SER A 128 14.70 10.94 1.52
N ARG A 129 15.89 10.35 1.45
CA ARG A 129 17.13 11.04 1.05
C ARG A 129 17.23 11.26 -0.46
N SER A 130 16.66 10.37 -1.26
CA SER A 130 16.68 10.45 -2.73
C SER A 130 15.69 11.48 -3.32
N LEU A 131 14.77 12.00 -2.50
CA LEU A 131 13.74 12.93 -2.95
C LEU A 131 14.28 14.36 -3.00
N ASN A 132 14.24 14.97 -4.18
CA ASN A 132 14.47 16.39 -4.36
C ASN A 132 13.20 17.19 -4.02
N ALA A 133 13.37 18.30 -3.30
CA ALA A 133 12.28 19.24 -3.07
C ALA A 133 11.83 19.84 -4.42
N GLY A 134 10.64 19.47 -4.89
CA GLY A 134 10.00 20.06 -6.06
C GLY A 134 9.71 19.13 -7.25
N ASP A 135 10.13 17.86 -7.21
CA ASP A 135 9.83 16.89 -8.29
C ASP A 135 8.74 15.89 -7.88
N GLU A 136 7.48 16.35 -7.90
CA GLU A 136 6.31 15.55 -7.51
C GLU A 136 6.03 14.38 -8.46
N ASN A 137 6.54 14.43 -9.70
CA ASN A 137 6.36 13.38 -10.70
C ASN A 137 7.51 12.37 -10.76
N SER A 138 8.50 12.50 -9.86
CA SER A 138 9.64 11.59 -9.78
C SER A 138 9.19 10.14 -9.55
N PRO A 139 9.84 9.14 -10.18
CA PRO A 139 9.61 7.73 -9.83
C PRO A 139 9.84 7.45 -8.34
N ASN A 140 10.72 8.22 -7.68
CA ASN A 140 10.98 8.10 -6.25
C ASN A 140 9.76 8.47 -5.38
N VAL A 141 8.86 9.33 -5.86
CA VAL A 141 7.61 9.67 -5.15
C VAL A 141 6.64 8.49 -5.20
N LYS A 142 6.54 7.78 -6.33
CA LYS A 142 5.73 6.55 -6.43
C LYS A 142 6.33 5.44 -5.58
N LEU A 143 7.66 5.30 -5.60
CA LEU A 143 8.37 4.35 -4.75
C LEU A 143 8.09 4.61 -3.26
N ARG A 144 8.04 5.88 -2.83
CA ARG A 144 7.67 6.25 -1.45
C ARG A 144 6.31 5.70 -1.03
N LEU A 145 5.29 5.90 -1.87
CA LEU A 145 3.94 5.38 -1.62
C LEU A 145 3.98 3.86 -1.41
N ILE A 146 4.66 3.14 -2.31
CA ILE A 146 4.72 1.67 -2.27
C ILE A 146 5.49 1.18 -1.04
N ILE A 147 6.64 1.80 -0.72
CA ILE A 147 7.44 1.46 0.47
C ILE A 147 6.61 1.66 1.74
N LEU A 148 6.06 2.86 1.96
CA LEU A 148 5.31 3.19 3.17
C LEU A 148 4.07 2.29 3.32
N HIS A 149 3.33 2.07 2.24
CA HIS A 149 2.18 1.17 2.24
C HIS A 149 2.60 -0.26 2.64
N MET A 150 3.68 -0.78 2.07
CA MET A 150 4.20 -2.12 2.40
C MET A 150 4.74 -2.19 3.83
N THR A 151 5.34 -1.12 4.35
CA THR A 151 5.78 -1.02 5.76
C THR A 151 4.59 -1.15 6.72
N VAL A 152 3.48 -0.43 6.48
CA VAL A 152 2.26 -0.57 7.29
C VAL A 152 1.72 -2.00 7.22
N ARG A 153 1.70 -2.61 6.02
CA ARG A 153 1.29 -4.01 5.83
C ARG A 153 2.15 -4.96 6.67
N ALA A 154 3.48 -4.83 6.64
CA ALA A 154 4.38 -5.65 7.44
C ALA A 154 4.10 -5.50 8.95
N TYR A 155 3.83 -4.29 9.43
CA TYR A 155 3.49 -4.06 10.83
C TYR A 155 2.15 -4.64 11.25
N LEU A 156 1.14 -4.58 10.38
CA LEU A 156 -0.17 -5.19 10.65
C LEU A 156 -0.10 -6.71 10.83
N GLU A 157 0.81 -7.38 10.10
CA GLU A 157 0.95 -8.83 10.18
C GLU A 157 1.73 -9.31 11.42
N GLN A 158 2.63 -8.48 11.97
CA GLN A 158 3.34 -8.81 13.22
C GLN A 158 2.43 -8.87 14.45
N ASN A 159 1.32 -8.10 14.44
CA ASN A 159 0.31 -8.03 15.49
C ASN A 159 0.84 -7.81 16.93
N SER A 160 2.03 -7.22 17.09
CA SER A 160 2.58 -6.82 18.39
C SER A 160 2.11 -5.40 18.77
N GLY A 161 2.15 -5.07 20.07
CA GLY A 161 1.79 -3.72 20.55
C GLY A 161 2.67 -2.62 19.95
N GLU A 162 3.98 -2.86 19.85
CA GLU A 162 4.93 -1.92 19.23
C GLU A 162 4.65 -1.76 17.73
N SER A 163 4.40 -2.88 17.04
CA SER A 163 4.07 -2.88 15.60
C SER A 163 2.80 -2.10 15.32
N ARG A 164 1.79 -2.16 16.19
CA ARG A 164 0.57 -1.34 16.06
C ARG A 164 0.87 0.16 16.11
N THR A 165 1.67 0.60 17.08
CA THR A 165 2.07 2.02 17.17
C THR A 165 2.84 2.46 15.93
N LYS A 166 3.82 1.68 15.48
CA LYS A 166 4.59 1.98 14.26
C LYS A 166 3.71 1.98 13.00
N SER A 167 2.71 1.09 12.93
CA SER A 167 1.75 1.07 11.82
C SER A 167 0.96 2.36 11.73
N LEU A 168 0.49 2.91 12.87
CA LEU A 168 -0.24 4.17 12.91
C LEU A 168 0.64 5.36 12.52
N GLN A 169 1.84 5.46 13.10
CA GLN A 169 2.79 6.53 12.77
C GLN A 169 3.14 6.54 11.27
N THR A 170 3.40 5.36 10.71
CA THR A 170 3.72 5.24 9.27
C THR A 170 2.50 5.56 8.41
N LEU A 171 1.30 5.15 8.84
CA LEU A 171 0.05 5.44 8.16
C LEU A 171 -0.27 6.94 8.17
N GLU A 172 -0.03 7.66 9.27
CA GLU A 172 -0.19 9.11 9.36
C GLU A 172 0.71 9.84 8.35
N ILE A 173 1.98 9.43 8.26
CA ILE A 173 2.91 9.93 7.24
C ILE A 173 2.35 9.66 5.83
N LEU A 174 1.87 8.45 5.57
CA LEU A 174 1.31 8.08 4.28
C LEU A 174 0.07 8.91 3.91
N ILE A 175 -0.84 9.16 4.86
CA ILE A 175 -2.02 10.01 4.65
C ILE A 175 -1.63 11.46 4.37
N SER A 176 -0.60 11.98 5.06
CA SER A 176 -0.15 13.36 4.86
C SER A 176 0.31 13.64 3.43
N TYR A 177 0.88 12.63 2.75
CA TYR A 177 1.35 12.76 1.37
C TYR A 177 0.29 12.33 0.34
N TYR A 178 -0.54 11.33 0.67
CA TYR A 178 -1.45 10.68 -0.28
C TYR A 178 -2.86 10.51 0.32
N PRO A 179 -3.55 11.60 0.68
CA PRO A 179 -4.79 11.52 1.46
C PRO A 179 -5.92 10.83 0.71
N ASN A 180 -5.99 10.97 -0.62
CA ASN A 180 -7.10 10.48 -1.44
C ASN A 180 -6.71 9.31 -2.35
N GLU A 181 -5.50 8.78 -2.20
CA GLU A 181 -5.04 7.63 -2.99
C GLU A 181 -5.80 6.36 -2.55
N LEU A 182 -6.36 5.62 -3.51
CA LEU A 182 -7.24 4.47 -3.25
C LEU A 182 -6.58 3.42 -2.35
N ALA A 183 -5.31 3.09 -2.61
CA ALA A 183 -4.56 2.14 -1.80
C ALA A 183 -4.44 2.59 -0.34
N VAL A 184 -4.32 3.90 -0.10
CA VAL A 184 -4.19 4.49 1.24
C VAL A 184 -5.53 4.52 1.96
N LEU A 185 -6.62 4.81 1.25
CA LEU A 185 -7.99 4.75 1.79
C LEU A 185 -8.32 3.34 2.31
N ILE A 186 -8.07 2.32 1.48
CA ILE A 186 -8.33 0.91 1.83
C ILE A 186 -7.45 0.46 3.00
N LEU A 187 -6.15 0.76 2.93
CA LEU A 187 -5.22 0.41 4.00
C LEU A 187 -5.61 1.04 5.33
N TRP A 188 -6.04 2.32 5.32
CA TRP A 188 -6.49 2.99 6.53
C TRP A 188 -7.70 2.29 7.16
N LEU A 189 -8.72 1.97 6.37
CA LEU A 189 -9.93 1.28 6.86
C LEU A 189 -9.58 -0.09 7.47
N GLU A 190 -8.67 -0.82 6.84
CA GLU A 190 -8.18 -2.11 7.34
C GLU A 190 -7.44 -1.98 8.68
N VAL A 191 -6.56 -0.99 8.83
CA VAL A 191 -5.83 -0.72 10.09
C VAL A 191 -6.84 -0.43 11.20
N MET A 192 -7.82 0.44 10.93
CA MET A 192 -8.87 0.79 11.89
C MET A 192 -9.70 -0.43 12.31
N MET A 193 -10.07 -1.29 11.37
CA MET A 193 -10.80 -2.53 11.68
C MET A 193 -9.99 -3.47 12.56
N LYS A 194 -8.69 -3.66 12.28
CA LYS A 194 -7.82 -4.56 13.06
C LYS A 194 -7.55 -4.02 14.47
N GLN A 195 -7.55 -2.71 14.67
CA GLN A 195 -7.31 -2.10 15.99
C GLN A 195 -8.56 -2.03 16.88
N GLY A 196 -9.76 -2.13 16.30
CA GLY A 196 -10.99 -2.42 17.03
C GLY A 196 -11.64 -1.24 17.76
N ASN A 197 -11.19 0.00 17.57
CA ASN A 197 -11.85 1.17 18.17
C ASN A 197 -11.62 2.49 17.40
N PRO A 198 -11.99 2.59 16.11
CA PRO A 198 -11.94 3.87 15.41
C PRO A 198 -13.07 4.79 15.89
N ASP A 199 -12.83 6.10 15.82
CA ASP A 199 -13.94 7.05 15.81
C ASP A 199 -14.82 6.75 14.59
N HIS A 200 -16.04 6.27 14.85
CA HIS A 200 -16.98 5.83 13.83
C HIS A 200 -17.35 6.95 12.84
N ARG A 201 -17.28 8.24 13.24
CA ARG A 201 -17.50 9.38 12.34
C ARG A 201 -16.35 9.55 11.36
N ILE A 202 -15.12 9.45 11.85
CA ILE A 202 -13.91 9.50 11.01
C ILE A 202 -13.90 8.31 10.05
N PHE A 203 -14.26 7.13 10.55
CA PHE A 203 -14.39 5.93 9.73
C PHE A 203 -15.42 6.09 8.61
N TYR A 204 -16.62 6.59 8.95
CA TYR A 204 -17.67 6.89 7.99
C TYR A 204 -17.21 7.87 6.91
N ASN A 205 -16.64 9.01 7.29
CA ASN A 205 -16.17 10.02 6.32
C ASN A 205 -15.13 9.45 5.35
N ARG A 206 -14.21 8.60 5.84
CA ARG A 206 -13.20 7.95 5.01
C ARG A 206 -13.81 6.92 4.06
N LEU A 207 -14.79 6.15 4.53
CA LEU A 207 -15.54 5.19 3.73
C LEU A 207 -16.36 5.89 2.63
N GLU A 208 -16.97 7.04 2.94
CA GLU A 208 -17.66 7.87 1.95
C GLU A 208 -16.71 8.35 0.85
N THR A 209 -15.51 8.82 1.19
CA THR A 209 -14.47 9.16 0.20
C THR A 209 -14.13 7.95 -0.68
N LEU A 210 -13.98 6.75 -0.09
CA LEU A 210 -13.72 5.54 -0.86
C LEU A 210 -14.86 5.23 -1.83
N VAL A 211 -16.11 5.27 -1.36
CA VAL A 211 -17.33 5.05 -2.16
C VAL A 211 -17.44 6.05 -3.30
N HIS A 212 -16.83 7.23 -3.21
CA HIS A 212 -16.84 8.23 -4.28
C HIS A 212 -15.70 8.04 -5.31
N VAL A 213 -14.53 7.55 -4.90
CA VAL A 213 -13.34 7.49 -5.78
C VAL A 213 -13.17 6.13 -6.45
N ILE A 214 -13.58 5.03 -5.80
CA ILE A 214 -13.29 3.66 -6.28
C ILE A 214 -14.09 3.28 -7.53
N GLU A 215 -13.52 2.49 -8.44
CA GLU A 215 -14.29 1.89 -9.54
C GLU A 215 -15.21 0.78 -9.02
N LEU A 216 -16.48 0.78 -9.43
CA LEU A 216 -17.50 -0.13 -8.92
C LEU A 216 -17.48 -1.49 -9.66
N THR A 217 -16.43 -2.26 -9.41
CA THR A 217 -16.34 -3.68 -9.82
C THR A 217 -16.97 -4.60 -8.77
N ASP A 218 -17.34 -5.83 -9.15
CA ASP A 218 -17.88 -6.83 -8.22
C ASP A 218 -16.99 -7.06 -6.98
N THR A 219 -15.67 -7.07 -7.18
CA THR A 219 -14.69 -7.23 -6.10
C THR A 219 -14.70 -6.02 -5.17
N ASN A 220 -14.71 -4.82 -5.74
CA ASN A 220 -14.68 -3.58 -4.97
C ASN A 220 -15.99 -3.36 -4.20
N ILE A 221 -17.14 -3.70 -4.79
CA ILE A 221 -18.45 -3.64 -4.11
C ILE A 221 -18.46 -4.56 -2.88
N LYS A 222 -17.90 -5.78 -3.00
CA LYS A 222 -17.77 -6.70 -1.85
C LYS A 222 -16.87 -6.13 -0.75
N ILE A 223 -15.76 -5.48 -1.12
CA ILE A 223 -14.86 -4.83 -0.17
C ILE A 223 -15.59 -3.70 0.57
N ILE A 224 -16.26 -2.79 -0.17
CA ILE A 224 -17.05 -1.69 0.41
C ILE A 224 -18.12 -2.24 1.37
N LEU A 225 -18.85 -3.28 0.95
CA LEU A 225 -19.88 -3.91 1.77
C LEU A 225 -19.32 -4.47 3.07
N SER A 226 -18.12 -5.04 3.07
CA SER A 226 -17.49 -5.52 4.30
C SER A 226 -17.22 -4.39 5.30
N TYR A 227 -16.84 -3.20 4.82
CA TYR A 227 -16.65 -2.01 5.65
C TYR A 227 -17.98 -1.42 6.14
N ILE A 228 -19.00 -1.38 5.29
CA ILE A 228 -20.36 -0.95 5.66
C ILE A 228 -20.94 -1.86 6.75
N GLN A 229 -20.79 -3.17 6.60
CA GLN A 229 -21.23 -4.15 7.61
C GLN A 229 -20.52 -3.92 8.94
N LYS A 230 -19.23 -3.58 8.92
CA LYS A 230 -18.51 -3.24 10.15
C LYS A 230 -19.03 -1.95 10.78
N LEU A 231 -19.30 -0.93 9.96
CA LEU A 231 -19.88 0.33 10.42
C LEU A 231 -21.27 0.14 11.05
N GLN A 232 -22.05 -0.84 10.58
CA GLN A 232 -23.34 -1.20 11.18
C GLN A 232 -23.22 -1.54 12.68
N GLU A 233 -22.11 -2.15 13.10
CA GLU A 233 -21.86 -2.46 14.52
C GLU A 233 -21.70 -1.20 15.39
N TRP A 234 -21.35 -0.05 14.78
CA TRP A 234 -21.10 1.21 15.48
C TRP A 234 -22.22 2.23 15.27
N SER A 235 -22.80 2.30 14.08
CA SER A 235 -23.89 3.23 13.73
C SER A 235 -24.71 2.71 12.56
N ILE A 236 -25.96 2.34 12.84
CA ILE A 236 -26.92 1.92 11.82
C ILE A 236 -27.27 3.08 10.87
N GLU A 237 -27.38 4.31 11.39
CA GLU A 237 -27.68 5.50 10.60
C GLU A 237 -26.63 5.75 9.52
N MET A 238 -25.35 5.74 9.89
CA MET A 238 -24.25 5.97 8.94
C MET A 238 -24.11 4.82 7.93
N CYS A 239 -24.40 3.59 8.36
CA CYS A 239 -24.46 2.43 7.49
C CYS A 239 -25.53 2.62 6.38
N VAL A 240 -26.75 3.00 6.76
CA VAL A 240 -27.84 3.27 5.82
C VAL A 240 -27.46 4.37 4.82
N ARG A 241 -26.95 5.50 5.31
CA ARG A 241 -26.52 6.62 4.45
C ARG A 241 -25.44 6.20 3.44
N THR A 242 -24.45 5.42 3.88
CA THR A 242 -23.37 4.93 2.99
C THR A 242 -23.92 4.00 1.90
N LEU A 243 -24.86 3.12 2.24
CA LEU A 243 -25.51 2.22 1.28
C LEU A 243 -26.32 3.00 0.24
N GLU A 244 -27.07 4.00 0.67
CA GLU A 244 -27.86 4.87 -0.21
C GLU A 244 -26.96 5.65 -1.19
N GLN A 245 -25.84 6.19 -0.71
CA GLN A 245 -24.85 6.85 -1.57
C GLN A 245 -24.23 5.90 -2.59
N LEU A 246 -23.88 4.68 -2.17
CA LEU A 246 -23.37 3.66 -3.09
C LEU A 246 -24.41 3.32 -4.17
N LEU A 247 -25.68 3.18 -3.78
CA LEU A 247 -26.79 2.93 -4.71
C LEU A 247 -27.01 4.05 -5.71
N LEU A 248 -26.88 5.32 -5.31
CA LEU A 248 -27.00 6.46 -6.23
C LEU A 248 -25.88 6.49 -7.28
N ARG A 249 -24.68 6.00 -6.93
CA ARG A 249 -23.53 5.98 -7.84
C ARG A 249 -23.54 4.79 -8.81
N MET A 250 -24.14 3.66 -8.42
CA MET A 250 -24.15 2.41 -9.20
C MET A 250 -24.75 2.54 -10.61
N PRO A 251 -25.92 3.17 -10.82
CA PRO A 251 -26.48 3.46 -12.14
C PRO A 251 -25.51 4.12 -13.12
N VAL A 252 -24.65 5.00 -12.62
CA VAL A 252 -23.79 5.81 -13.46
C VAL A 252 -22.57 5.03 -13.96
N LEU A 253 -22.20 3.93 -13.27
CA LEU A 253 -20.88 3.30 -13.42
C LEU A 253 -20.91 1.78 -13.69
N SER A 254 -22.07 1.10 -13.56
CA SER A 254 -22.12 -0.36 -13.68
C SER A 254 -23.40 -0.88 -14.35
N ASP A 255 -23.24 -1.86 -15.23
CA ASP A 255 -24.36 -2.63 -15.85
C ASP A 255 -24.90 -3.73 -14.91
N ASN A 256 -24.51 -3.75 -13.63
CA ASN A 256 -24.81 -4.86 -12.74
C ASN A 256 -26.12 -4.65 -11.94
N GLU A 257 -27.25 -4.80 -12.64
CA GLU A 257 -28.60 -4.75 -12.05
C GLU A 257 -28.76 -5.66 -10.81
N GLN A 258 -28.02 -6.78 -10.74
CA GLN A 258 -28.08 -7.70 -9.60
C GLN A 258 -27.57 -7.07 -8.30
N TRP A 259 -26.55 -6.20 -8.38
CA TRP A 259 -26.06 -5.50 -7.20
C TRP A 259 -27.03 -4.40 -6.77
N ILE A 260 -27.67 -3.71 -7.72
CA ILE A 260 -28.67 -2.67 -7.41
C ILE A 260 -29.79 -3.27 -6.57
N ASP A 261 -30.37 -4.39 -7.01
CA ASP A 261 -31.43 -5.08 -6.28
C ASP A 261 -30.98 -5.53 -4.89
N ARG A 262 -29.81 -6.17 -4.80
CA ARG A 262 -29.28 -6.67 -3.51
C ARG A 262 -29.04 -5.54 -2.52
N LEU A 263 -28.38 -4.47 -2.94
CA LEU A 263 -28.08 -3.33 -2.09
C LEU A 263 -29.36 -2.62 -1.65
N PHE A 264 -30.32 -2.44 -2.55
CA PHE A 264 -31.58 -1.77 -2.24
C PHE A 264 -32.43 -2.57 -1.23
N VAL A 265 -32.48 -3.90 -1.36
CA VAL A 265 -33.13 -4.77 -0.35
C VAL A 265 -32.46 -4.65 1.02
N ILE A 266 -31.12 -4.57 1.06
CA ILE A 266 -30.37 -4.36 2.31
C ILE A 266 -30.72 -3.00 2.93
N SER A 267 -30.73 -1.93 2.13
CA SER A 267 -31.10 -0.58 2.58
C SER A 267 -32.50 -0.53 3.18
N ILE A 268 -33.51 -1.08 2.49
CA ILE A 268 -34.89 -1.15 2.99
C ILE A 268 -34.95 -1.84 4.36
N ARG A 269 -34.29 -2.99 4.47
CA ARG A 269 -34.27 -3.78 5.72
C ARG A 269 -33.65 -2.98 6.88
N LEU A 270 -32.57 -2.25 6.62
CA LEU A 270 -31.88 -1.47 7.64
C LEU A 270 -32.67 -0.22 8.04
N SER A 271 -33.17 0.55 7.06
CA SER A 271 -33.99 1.74 7.30
C SER A 271 -35.25 1.43 8.11
N THR A 272 -35.89 0.28 7.86
CA THR A 272 -37.06 -0.15 8.64
C THR A 272 -36.75 -0.63 10.05
N SER A 273 -35.60 -1.27 10.24
CA SER A 273 -35.19 -1.73 11.57
C SER A 273 -34.66 -0.61 12.48
N SER A 274 -34.18 0.48 11.90
CA SER A 274 -33.45 1.53 12.63
C SER A 274 -34.34 2.64 13.19
N GLY A 275 -35.55 2.83 12.63
CA GLY A 275 -36.46 3.90 13.03
C GLY A 275 -35.92 5.32 12.74
N VAL A 276 -34.91 5.46 11.88
CA VAL A 276 -34.28 6.75 11.54
C VAL A 276 -35.24 7.58 10.67
N ALA A 277 -35.71 8.72 11.18
CA ALA A 277 -36.73 9.55 10.52
C ALA A 277 -36.36 10.01 9.09
N ASP A 278 -35.08 10.32 8.85
CA ASP A 278 -34.60 10.79 7.54
C ASP A 278 -34.30 9.64 6.55
N SER A 279 -34.31 8.38 7.00
CA SER A 279 -33.99 7.24 6.13
C SER A 279 -35.07 6.96 5.08
N LEU A 280 -36.34 7.26 5.38
CA LEU A 280 -37.45 7.03 4.46
C LEU A 280 -37.46 8.03 3.30
N SER A 281 -37.08 9.29 3.54
CA SER A 281 -36.99 10.31 2.50
C SER A 281 -35.81 10.07 1.56
N LEU A 282 -34.66 9.66 2.11
CA LEU A 282 -33.50 9.26 1.29
C LEU A 282 -33.80 8.00 0.47
N LEU A 283 -34.49 7.01 1.04
CA LEU A 283 -34.85 5.79 0.33
C LEU A 283 -35.85 6.05 -0.81
N ASP A 284 -36.78 6.99 -0.63
CA ASP A 284 -37.69 7.47 -1.69
C ASP A 284 -36.92 8.16 -2.83
N ALA A 285 -35.93 9.00 -2.48
CA ALA A 285 -35.05 9.62 -3.47
C ALA A 285 -34.21 8.58 -4.25
N VAL A 286 -33.66 7.59 -3.56
CA VAL A 286 -32.93 6.47 -4.20
C VAL A 286 -33.86 5.67 -5.11
N ALA A 287 -35.07 5.33 -4.66
CA ALA A 287 -36.05 4.58 -5.45
C ALA A 287 -36.44 5.35 -6.73
N THR A 288 -36.67 6.65 -6.62
CA THR A 288 -36.99 7.53 -7.75
C THR A 288 -35.83 7.58 -8.74
N HIS A 289 -34.60 7.79 -8.25
CA HIS A 289 -33.41 7.82 -9.10
C HIS A 289 -33.15 6.49 -9.82
N LEU A 290 -33.36 5.36 -9.14
CA LEU A 290 -33.23 4.03 -9.74
C LEU A 290 -34.31 3.76 -10.78
N TYR A 291 -35.54 4.21 -10.55
CA TYR A 291 -36.63 4.10 -11.52
C TYR A 291 -36.34 4.89 -12.80
N ASP A 292 -35.86 6.12 -12.66
CA ASP A 292 -35.49 6.98 -13.79
C ASP A 292 -34.34 6.39 -14.61
N TYR A 293 -33.39 5.71 -13.95
CA TYR A 293 -32.28 5.04 -14.66
C TYR A 293 -32.69 3.73 -15.35
N LEU A 294 -33.32 2.82 -14.61
CA LEU A 294 -33.63 1.49 -15.12
C LEU A 294 -34.77 1.50 -16.14
N MET A 295 -35.59 2.56 -16.15
CA MET A 295 -36.83 2.69 -16.96
C MET A 295 -37.75 1.46 -16.81
N LYS A 296 -37.59 0.73 -15.70
CA LYS A 296 -38.27 -0.51 -15.36
C LYS A 296 -38.37 -0.61 -13.84
N PRO A 297 -39.41 -1.27 -13.31
CA PRO A 297 -39.47 -1.56 -11.88
C PRO A 297 -38.32 -2.49 -11.48
N LEU A 298 -37.77 -2.25 -10.28
CA LEU A 298 -36.83 -3.15 -9.61
C LEU A 298 -37.42 -4.57 -9.54
N SER A 299 -36.57 -5.60 -9.41
CA SER A 299 -37.04 -6.99 -9.52
C SER A 299 -38.16 -7.34 -8.53
N GLN A 300 -38.90 -8.41 -8.82
CA GLN A 300 -40.03 -8.85 -7.99
C GLN A 300 -39.62 -9.11 -6.53
N THR A 301 -38.38 -9.54 -6.27
CA THR A 301 -37.79 -9.65 -4.93
C THR A 301 -37.68 -8.31 -4.21
N THR A 302 -37.26 -7.27 -4.93
CA THR A 302 -37.17 -5.92 -4.43
C THR A 302 -38.55 -5.31 -4.17
N ALA A 303 -39.49 -5.49 -5.10
CA ALA A 303 -40.87 -5.05 -4.97
C ALA A 303 -41.57 -5.68 -3.74
N ASN A 304 -41.34 -6.98 -3.50
CA ASN A 304 -41.86 -7.69 -2.34
C ASN A 304 -41.24 -7.21 -1.02
N ALA A 305 -39.93 -6.91 -1.00
CA ALA A 305 -39.26 -6.33 0.18
C ALA A 305 -39.87 -4.97 0.55
N SER A 306 -40.13 -4.10 -0.43
CA SER A 306 -40.80 -2.80 -0.21
C SER A 306 -42.27 -2.94 0.23
N LEU A 307 -42.99 -3.97 -0.23
CA LEU A 307 -44.38 -4.23 0.17
C LEU A 307 -44.51 -4.68 1.64
N ILE A 308 -43.57 -5.49 2.12
CA ILE A 308 -43.52 -5.92 3.53
C ILE A 308 -43.34 -4.71 4.46
N VAL A 309 -42.51 -3.74 4.04
CA VAL A 309 -42.30 -2.50 4.78
C VAL A 309 -43.55 -1.62 4.84
N ARG A 310 -44.30 -1.53 3.75
CA ARG A 310 -45.53 -0.73 3.69
C ARG A 310 -46.66 -1.30 4.56
N LEU A 311 -46.67 -2.61 4.80
CA LEU A 311 -47.66 -3.28 5.65
C LEU A 311 -47.30 -3.26 7.15
N GLY A 312 -46.04 -3.02 7.52
CA GLY A 312 -45.59 -2.92 8.90
C GLY A 312 -45.65 -1.51 9.52
N ILE A 313 -46.01 -0.48 8.74
CA ILE A 313 -46.06 0.94 9.16
C ILE A 313 -47.51 1.44 9.35
N ASN A 314 -48.52 0.58 9.25
CA ASN A 314 -49.87 0.95 9.68
C ASN A 314 -50.02 0.70 11.20
N PRO A 315 -50.29 1.72 12.02
CA PRO A 315 -50.62 1.53 13.44
C PRO A 315 -51.91 0.75 13.64
#